data_AF-A0A6A7RZB1-F1
#
_entry.id   AF-A0A6A7RZB1-F1
#
_cell.length_a   1.000
_cell.length_b   1.000
_cell.length_c   1.000
_cell.angle_alpha   90.00
_cell.angle_beta   90.00
_cell.angle_gamma   90.00
#
_symmetry.space_group_name_H-M   'P 1'
#
loop_
_entity.id
_entity.type
_entity.pdbx_description
1 polymer ?
#
loop_
_entity_poly.entity_id
_entity_poly.type
_entity_poly.pdbx_seq_one_letter_code
_entity_poly.pdbx_strand_id
1 'polypeptide(L)'
;MQGTEIQFNPCAPMPINSVRAYLGMVVNQRYAGRARILQYRDRPDLVKAMPQNAPGPGNARVHYEAGQMLIGYSQDGREFRESLITTISFSEMQGNVVAGTTNIYAQHAPDGQLDFALGERLRNSMRAKKQWVDRWGQTTREASDRIAREQSMGITKWHNDRMAQINLKGANDRSQIRQQTLSEVSQIYSNTWKSTQETDDRIQRRTLEGIGEYNTYKDPASNTPVRATIHNDYVWRVGDGRYISTDNPNYAPVNGVQLERLP
;
A
#
# COMPACT_ATOMS: atom_id res chain seq x y z
N MET A 1 16.55 -8.98 -23.60
CA MET A 1 16.24 -8.53 -22.23
C MET A 1 14.74 -8.30 -22.16
N GLN A 2 14.04 -8.95 -21.24
CA GLN A 2 12.63 -8.64 -20.97
C GLN A 2 12.59 -7.24 -20.36
N GLY A 3 11.82 -6.33 -20.94
CA GLY A 3 11.65 -4.97 -20.40
C GLY A 3 11.12 -5.09 -18.98
N THR A 4 11.85 -4.52 -18.02
CA THR A 4 11.41 -4.51 -16.64
C THR A 4 10.20 -3.60 -16.54
N GLU A 5 9.13 -4.13 -15.95
CA GLU A 5 7.89 -3.43 -15.69
C GLU A 5 8.21 -2.23 -14.79
N ILE A 6 8.19 -1.02 -15.34
CA ILE A 6 8.11 0.15 -14.48
C ILE A 6 6.73 0.09 -13.85
N GLN A 7 6.66 -0.15 -12.54
CA GLN A 7 5.44 -0.23 -11.73
C GLN A 7 4.49 0.99 -11.91
N PHE A 8 4.97 2.08 -12.50
CA PHE A 8 4.26 3.33 -12.75
C PHE A 8 4.09 3.70 -14.23
N ASN A 9 4.49 2.82 -15.18
CA ASN A 9 4.22 3.04 -16.59
C ASN A 9 2.88 2.38 -16.97
N PRO A 10 1.84 3.16 -17.30
CA PRO A 10 0.51 2.63 -17.63
C PRO A 10 0.46 1.85 -18.95
N CYS A 11 1.55 1.86 -19.73
CA CYS A 11 1.64 1.10 -20.97
C CYS A 11 2.13 -0.32 -20.69
N ALA A 12 1.30 -1.32 -21.03
CA ALA A 12 1.69 -2.72 -20.95
C ALA A 12 2.99 -2.97 -21.75
N PRO A 13 4.02 -3.57 -21.15
CA PRO A 13 5.28 -3.83 -21.83
C PRO A 13 5.05 -4.83 -22.97
N MET A 14 5.37 -4.43 -24.21
CA MET A 14 5.39 -5.34 -25.35
C MET A 14 6.77 -6.00 -25.46
N PRO A 15 6.86 -7.33 -25.65
CA PRO A 15 8.12 -8.06 -25.74
C PRO A 15 8.79 -7.90 -27.13
N ILE A 16 8.83 -6.66 -27.64
CA ILE A 16 9.44 -6.34 -28.93
C ILE A 16 10.86 -5.88 -28.67
N ASN A 17 11.82 -6.75 -28.97
CA ASN A 17 13.24 -6.54 -28.71
C ASN A 17 14.07 -6.38 -29.99
N SER A 18 13.42 -6.36 -31.16
CA SER A 18 14.08 -6.24 -32.46
C SER A 18 13.11 -5.76 -33.52
N VAL A 19 13.64 -5.16 -34.59
CA VAL A 19 12.84 -4.76 -35.77
C VAL A 19 12.16 -5.96 -36.45
N ARG A 20 12.77 -7.15 -36.43
CA ARG A 20 12.16 -8.39 -36.94
C ARG A 20 10.91 -8.77 -36.13
N ALA A 21 11.00 -8.76 -34.81
CA ALA A 21 9.88 -9.07 -33.93
C ALA A 21 8.74 -8.06 -34.12
N TYR A 22 9.08 -6.77 -34.24
CA TYR A 22 8.12 -5.70 -34.52
C TYR A 22 7.37 -5.93 -35.84
N LEU A 23 8.10 -6.13 -36.94
CA LEU A 23 7.50 -6.38 -38.26
C LEU A 23 6.62 -7.64 -38.25
N GLY A 24 7.06 -8.71 -37.59
CA GLY A 24 6.27 -9.93 -37.43
C GLY A 24 4.95 -9.68 -36.68
N MET A 25 4.99 -8.90 -35.60
CA MET A 25 3.79 -8.47 -34.89
C MET A 25 2.85 -7.67 -35.79
N VAL A 26 3.37 -6.68 -36.53
CA VAL A 26 2.56 -5.85 -37.45
C VAL A 26 1.89 -6.71 -38.51
N VAL A 27 2.60 -7.66 -39.11
CA VAL A 27 2.05 -8.60 -40.09
C VAL A 27 0.92 -9.43 -39.47
N ASN A 28 1.16 -10.00 -38.28
CA ASN A 28 0.18 -10.82 -37.59
C ASN A 28 -1.09 -10.03 -37.24
N GLN A 29 -0.94 -8.80 -36.74
CA GLN A 29 -2.07 -7.92 -36.40
C GLN A 29 -2.85 -7.49 -37.64
N ARG A 30 -2.16 -7.04 -38.70
CA ARG A 30 -2.81 -6.51 -39.91
C ARG A 30 -3.54 -7.59 -40.70
N TYR A 31 -2.94 -8.78 -40.78
CA TYR A 31 -3.47 -9.86 -41.63
C TYR A 31 -4.20 -10.95 -40.86
N ALA A 32 -4.28 -10.85 -39.52
CA ALA A 32 -4.88 -11.86 -38.65
C ALA A 32 -4.36 -13.28 -38.96
N GLY A 33 -3.04 -13.40 -39.17
CA GLY A 33 -2.37 -14.67 -39.51
C GLY A 33 -2.57 -15.17 -40.96
N ARG A 34 -3.30 -14.46 -41.81
CA ARG A 34 -3.51 -14.86 -43.23
C ARG A 34 -2.29 -14.61 -44.13
N ALA A 35 -1.35 -13.79 -43.70
CA ALA A 35 -0.11 -13.54 -44.41
C ALA A 35 1.01 -14.46 -43.93
N ARG A 36 1.83 -14.93 -44.86
CA ARG A 36 3.02 -15.74 -44.60
C ARG A 36 4.27 -14.88 -44.77
N ILE A 37 5.18 -14.95 -43.80
CA ILE A 37 6.50 -14.32 -43.90
C ILE A 37 7.34 -15.18 -44.84
N LEU A 38 7.82 -14.59 -45.93
CA LEU A 38 8.63 -15.26 -46.95
C LEU A 38 10.12 -15.02 -46.72
N GLN A 39 10.48 -13.78 -46.37
CA GLN A 39 11.86 -13.39 -46.16
C GLN A 39 11.97 -12.25 -45.15
N TYR A 40 13.11 -12.19 -44.47
CA TYR A 40 13.52 -11.06 -43.68
C TYR A 40 14.99 -10.73 -43.99
N ARG A 41 15.32 -9.43 -44.03
CA ARG A 41 16.71 -8.95 -44.10
C ARG A 41 16.88 -7.69 -43.26
N ASP A 42 18.03 -7.57 -42.62
CA ASP A 42 18.44 -6.33 -41.97
C ASP A 42 18.76 -5.26 -43.01
N ARG A 43 18.59 -3.99 -42.61
CA ARG A 43 18.82 -2.79 -43.44
C ARG A 43 19.84 -1.86 -42.79
N PRO A 44 21.11 -2.28 -42.63
CA PRO A 44 22.14 -1.45 -41.99
C PRO A 44 22.44 -0.16 -42.78
N ASP A 45 22.13 -0.14 -44.08
CA ASP A 45 22.17 1.07 -44.91
C ASP A 45 21.25 2.17 -44.37
N LEU A 46 20.07 1.82 -43.86
CA LEU A 46 19.12 2.77 -43.29
C LEU A 46 19.56 3.25 -41.90
N VAL A 47 20.16 2.36 -41.10
CA VAL A 47 20.72 2.71 -39.78
C VAL A 47 21.85 3.74 -39.92
N LYS A 48 22.73 3.58 -40.91
CA LYS A 48 23.83 4.53 -41.17
C LYS A 48 23.35 5.93 -41.55
N ALA A 49 22.15 6.06 -42.12
CA ALA A 49 21.55 7.35 -42.44
C ALA A 49 20.93 8.05 -41.22
N MET A 50 20.82 7.37 -40.09
CA MET A 50 20.26 7.94 -38.86
C MET A 50 21.34 8.70 -38.06
N PRO A 51 20.95 9.73 -37.28
CA PRO A 51 21.86 10.44 -36.41
C PRO A 51 22.46 9.51 -35.34
N GLN A 52 23.77 9.26 -35.43
CA GLN A 52 24.50 8.30 -34.58
C GLN A 52 24.57 8.69 -33.09
N ASN A 53 24.24 9.94 -32.74
CA ASN A 53 24.28 10.48 -31.37
C ASN A 53 23.05 11.33 -31.06
N ALA A 54 21.86 10.92 -31.51
CA ALA A 54 20.64 11.64 -31.15
C ALA A 54 20.48 11.67 -29.62
N PRO A 55 20.37 12.85 -28.98
CA PRO A 55 20.13 12.91 -27.55
C PRO A 55 18.76 12.28 -27.27
N GLY A 56 18.77 11.18 -26.52
CA GLY A 56 17.54 10.60 -25.98
C GLY A 56 16.97 11.48 -24.86
N PRO A 57 15.66 11.38 -24.58
CA PRO A 57 15.08 12.05 -23.41
C PRO A 57 15.84 11.65 -22.13
N GLY A 58 16.20 12.62 -21.28
CA GLY A 58 16.80 12.32 -19.97
C GLY A 58 18.15 11.59 -20.00
N ASN A 59 19.00 11.83 -21.03
CA ASN A 59 20.27 11.12 -21.26
C ASN A 59 20.11 9.62 -21.60
N ALA A 60 18.94 9.21 -22.12
CA ALA A 60 18.75 7.85 -22.61
C ALA A 60 19.74 7.50 -23.73
N ARG A 61 20.24 6.26 -23.73
CA ARG A 61 21.06 5.73 -24.82
C ARG A 61 20.14 5.33 -25.97
N VAL A 62 20.31 5.98 -27.12
CA VAL A 62 19.52 5.70 -28.32
C VAL A 62 20.34 4.88 -29.30
N HIS A 63 19.76 3.78 -29.79
CA HIS A 63 20.27 3.07 -30.97
C HIS A 63 19.14 2.83 -31.97
N TYR A 64 19.50 2.56 -33.22
CA TYR A 64 18.55 2.34 -34.30
C TYR A 64 18.72 0.94 -34.89
N GLU A 65 17.61 0.28 -35.17
CA GLU A 65 17.56 -0.91 -36.00
C GLU A 65 16.69 -0.64 -37.23
N ALA A 66 17.02 -1.29 -38.35
CA ALA A 66 16.18 -1.23 -39.54
C ALA A 66 16.14 -2.59 -40.22
N GLY A 67 14.99 -2.90 -40.79
CA GLY A 67 14.74 -4.21 -41.38
C GLY A 67 13.72 -4.14 -42.49
N GLN A 68 13.71 -5.19 -43.30
CA GLN A 68 12.77 -5.40 -44.38
C GLN A 68 12.20 -6.81 -44.30
N MET A 69 10.88 -6.91 -44.32
CA MET A 69 10.15 -8.18 -44.30
C MET A 69 9.32 -8.31 -45.58
N LEU A 70 9.50 -9.41 -46.29
CA LEU A 70 8.68 -9.78 -47.44
C LEU A 70 7.63 -10.77 -46.98
N ILE A 71 6.36 -10.48 -47.28
CA ILE A 71 5.23 -11.34 -46.99
C ILE A 71 4.48 -11.72 -48.26
N GLY A 72 3.76 -12.84 -48.20
CA GLY A 72 2.80 -13.27 -49.21
C GLY A 72 1.44 -13.50 -48.59
N TYR A 73 0.38 -13.10 -49.28
CA TYR A 73 -0.99 -13.33 -48.84
C TYR A 73 -1.94 -13.40 -50.05
N SER A 74 -3.08 -14.07 -49.84
CA SER A 74 -4.14 -14.12 -50.83
C SER A 74 -5.21 -13.08 -50.51
N GLN A 75 -5.62 -12.32 -51.52
CA GLN A 75 -6.73 -11.38 -51.43
C GLN A 75 -7.59 -11.53 -52.68
N ASP A 76 -8.89 -11.81 -52.50
CA ASP A 76 -9.86 -11.99 -53.59
C ASP A 76 -9.42 -13.01 -54.65
N GLY A 77 -8.80 -14.11 -54.20
CA GLY A 77 -8.30 -15.20 -55.07
C GLY A 77 -7.02 -14.86 -55.85
N ARG A 78 -6.39 -13.72 -55.57
CA ARG A 78 -5.10 -13.33 -56.16
C ARG A 78 -4.01 -13.35 -55.09
N GLU A 79 -2.87 -13.93 -55.45
CA GLU A 79 -1.67 -13.91 -54.61
C GLU A 79 -0.96 -12.56 -54.74
N PHE A 80 -0.65 -11.97 -53.59
CA PHE A 80 0.10 -10.72 -53.47
C PHE A 80 1.42 -10.95 -52.76
N ARG A 81 2.40 -10.14 -53.13
CA ARG A 81 3.66 -9.96 -52.39
C ARG A 81 3.70 -8.55 -51.84
N GLU A 82 4.09 -8.41 -50.58
CA GLU A 82 4.27 -7.12 -49.93
C GLU A 82 5.62 -7.04 -49.22
N SER A 83 6.34 -5.95 -49.47
CA SER A 83 7.56 -5.60 -48.78
C SER A 83 7.28 -4.53 -47.74
N LEU A 84 7.58 -4.83 -46.48
CA LEU A 84 7.50 -3.92 -45.34
C LEU A 84 8.91 -3.49 -44.93
N ILE A 85 9.18 -2.19 -44.93
CA ILE A 85 10.48 -1.62 -44.54
C ILE A 85 10.25 -0.61 -43.42
N THR A 86 11.02 -0.69 -42.34
CA THR A 86 10.96 0.30 -41.26
C THR A 86 12.30 0.50 -40.58
N THR A 87 12.40 1.61 -39.86
CA THR A 87 13.47 1.90 -38.91
C THR A 87 12.83 2.12 -37.54
N ILE A 88 13.42 1.54 -36.51
CA ILE A 88 12.99 1.65 -35.12
C ILE A 88 14.12 2.30 -34.33
N SER A 89 13.77 3.27 -33.49
CA SER A 89 14.64 3.79 -32.44
C SER A 89 14.36 3.04 -31.15
N PHE A 90 15.42 2.61 -30.47
CA PHE A 90 15.37 2.03 -29.13
C PHE A 90 16.10 2.97 -28.18
N SER A 91 15.36 3.49 -27.21
CA SER A 91 15.87 4.39 -26.17
C SER A 91 15.92 3.64 -24.85
N GLU A 92 17.11 3.49 -24.28
CA GLU A 92 17.32 2.81 -23.00
C GLU A 92 17.61 3.82 -21.89
N MET A 93 16.85 3.77 -20.79
CA MET A 93 17.03 4.59 -19.61
C MET A 93 16.75 3.79 -18.34
N GLN A 94 17.75 3.66 -17.46
CA GLN A 94 17.63 2.98 -16.16
C GLN A 94 17.02 1.58 -16.24
N GLY A 95 17.43 0.77 -17.23
CA GLY A 95 16.91 -0.59 -17.46
C GLY A 95 15.59 -0.67 -18.23
N ASN A 96 15.01 0.47 -18.59
CA ASN A 96 13.79 0.55 -19.39
C ASN A 96 14.11 0.81 -20.85
N VAL A 97 13.49 0.05 -21.74
CA VAL A 97 13.65 0.22 -23.19
C VAL A 97 12.33 0.71 -23.78
N VAL A 98 12.36 1.85 -24.44
CA VAL A 98 11.25 2.38 -25.23
C VAL A 98 11.62 2.27 -26.70
N ALA A 99 10.79 1.57 -27.46
CA ALA A 99 10.93 1.47 -28.90
C ALA A 99 9.92 2.40 -29.60
N GLY A 100 10.37 3.13 -30.62
CA GLY A 100 9.53 4.03 -31.41
C GLY A 100 9.89 3.97 -32.88
N THR A 101 8.86 3.91 -33.73
CA THR A 101 8.99 4.10 -35.17
C THR A 101 7.96 5.11 -35.66
N THR A 102 8.34 5.92 -36.64
CA THR A 102 7.47 6.92 -37.26
C THR A 102 6.60 6.33 -38.35
N ASN A 103 7.05 5.26 -39.02
CA ASN A 103 6.39 4.74 -40.21
C ASN A 103 6.91 3.37 -40.64
N ILE A 104 6.03 2.66 -41.35
CA ILE A 104 6.35 1.44 -42.08
C ILE A 104 6.04 1.71 -43.54
N TYR A 105 7.04 1.57 -44.41
CA TYR A 105 6.85 1.62 -45.85
C TYR A 105 6.38 0.26 -46.34
N ALA A 106 5.16 0.23 -46.86
CA ALA A 106 4.53 -0.94 -47.42
C ALA A 106 4.41 -0.78 -48.93
N GLN A 107 5.01 -1.69 -49.69
CA GLN A 107 4.81 -1.80 -51.13
C GLN A 107 4.26 -3.18 -51.44
N HIS A 108 3.11 -3.26 -52.09
CA HIS A 108 2.48 -4.51 -52.47
C HIS A 108 2.12 -4.55 -53.96
N ALA A 109 2.17 -5.74 -54.54
CA ALA A 109 1.79 -6.00 -55.91
C ALA A 109 1.36 -7.47 -56.05
N PRO A 110 0.61 -7.84 -57.10
CA PRO A 110 0.38 -9.24 -57.44
C PRO A 110 1.70 -9.99 -57.56
N ASP A 111 1.68 -11.31 -57.34
CA ASP A 111 2.89 -12.13 -57.43
C ASP A 111 3.61 -11.94 -58.77
N GLY A 112 4.94 -11.84 -58.72
CA GLY A 112 5.79 -11.54 -59.87
C GLY A 112 5.83 -10.08 -60.33
N GLN A 113 4.99 -9.17 -59.79
CA GLN A 113 4.94 -7.76 -60.21
C GLN A 113 5.59 -6.77 -59.23
N LEU A 114 6.13 -7.26 -58.11
CA LEU A 114 6.73 -6.41 -57.08
C LEU A 114 8.11 -5.89 -57.51
N ASP A 115 8.19 -4.60 -57.88
CA ASP A 115 9.46 -3.92 -58.22
C ASP A 115 10.07 -3.24 -56.97
N PHE A 116 11.05 -3.91 -56.36
CA PHE A 116 11.78 -3.38 -55.20
C PHE A 116 12.58 -2.10 -55.52
N ALA A 117 13.10 -1.95 -56.74
CA ALA A 117 13.88 -0.77 -57.12
C ALA A 117 13.00 0.47 -57.24
N LEU A 118 11.77 0.31 -57.75
CA LEU A 118 10.76 1.37 -57.71
C LEU A 118 10.41 1.76 -56.28
N GLY A 119 10.22 0.77 -55.39
CA GLY A 119 9.97 1.00 -53.96
C GLY A 119 11.06 1.83 -53.30
N GLU A 120 12.33 1.48 -53.54
CA GLU A 120 13.47 2.26 -53.01
C GLU A 120 13.54 3.67 -53.59
N ARG A 121 13.27 3.86 -54.88
CA ARG A 121 13.22 5.20 -55.49
C ARG A 121 12.12 6.07 -54.86
N LEU A 122 10.93 5.53 -54.67
CA LEU A 122 9.84 6.22 -53.99
C LEU A 122 10.18 6.52 -52.53
N ARG A 123 10.80 5.57 -51.83
CA ARG A 123 11.26 5.78 -50.45
C ARG A 123 12.27 6.92 -50.36
N ASN A 124 13.24 6.92 -51.28
CA ASN A 124 14.32 7.91 -51.33
C ASN A 124 13.88 9.27 -51.90
N SER A 125 12.74 9.37 -52.59
CA SER A 125 12.23 10.66 -53.10
C SER A 125 11.51 11.46 -52.02
N MET A 126 11.04 10.81 -50.94
CA MET A 126 10.45 11.52 -49.82
C MET A 126 11.48 12.43 -49.16
N ARG A 127 11.08 13.70 -49.02
CA ARG A 127 11.86 14.74 -48.33
C ARG A 127 10.98 15.30 -47.23
N ALA A 128 11.41 15.09 -45.99
CA ALA A 128 10.84 15.85 -44.89
C ALA A 128 11.33 17.30 -45.02
N LYS A 129 10.42 18.27 -45.08
CA LYS A 129 10.81 19.68 -45.03
C LYS A 129 11.37 19.96 -43.64
N LYS A 130 12.63 20.43 -43.56
CA LYS A 130 13.36 20.65 -42.30
C LYS A 130 12.53 21.40 -41.25
N GLN A 131 11.85 22.49 -41.65
CA GLN A 131 11.01 23.28 -40.76
C GLN A 131 9.92 22.48 -40.03
N TRP A 132 9.35 21.45 -40.67
CA TRP A 132 8.33 20.60 -40.07
C TRP A 132 8.94 19.60 -39.10
N VAL A 133 10.12 19.06 -39.42
CA VAL A 133 10.87 18.17 -38.51
C VAL A 133 11.28 18.92 -37.25
N ASP A 134 11.83 20.13 -37.40
CA ASP A 134 12.24 20.96 -36.27
C ASP A 134 11.03 21.32 -35.40
N ARG A 135 9.93 21.77 -36.01
CA ARG A 135 8.69 22.10 -35.30
C ARG A 135 8.11 20.88 -34.59
N TRP A 136 8.07 19.73 -35.25
CA TRP A 136 7.61 18.49 -34.64
C TRP A 136 8.45 18.13 -33.41
N GLY A 137 9.78 18.19 -33.51
CA GLY A 137 10.67 17.93 -32.37
C GLY A 137 10.50 18.93 -31.21
N GLN A 138 10.15 20.20 -31.48
CA GLN A 138 9.79 21.16 -30.44
C GLN A 138 8.45 20.81 -29.78
N THR A 139 7.40 20.65 -30.58
CA THR A 139 6.06 20.34 -30.08
C THR A 139 6.01 19.02 -29.30
N THR A 140 6.74 17.99 -29.75
CA THR A 140 6.84 16.71 -29.02
C THR A 140 7.53 16.90 -27.67
N ARG A 141 8.62 17.66 -27.58
CA ARG A 141 9.29 17.95 -26.31
C ARG A 141 8.37 18.70 -25.35
N GLU A 142 7.72 19.77 -25.81
CA GLU A 142 6.77 20.54 -25.01
C GLU A 142 5.61 19.68 -24.50
N ALA A 143 5.06 18.80 -25.35
CA ALA A 143 3.99 17.88 -24.97
C ALA A 143 4.46 16.86 -23.93
N SER A 144 5.64 16.25 -24.12
CA SER A 144 6.24 15.33 -23.16
C SER A 144 6.49 16.00 -21.80
N ASP A 145 7.05 17.21 -21.79
CA ASP A 145 7.30 17.96 -20.55
C ASP A 145 6.01 18.34 -19.84
N ARG A 146 4.95 18.66 -20.60
CA ARG A 146 3.63 18.93 -20.02
C ARG A 146 3.04 17.68 -19.37
N ILE A 147 3.02 16.56 -20.08
CA ILE A 147 2.49 15.29 -19.57
C ILE A 147 3.27 14.84 -18.33
N ALA A 148 4.60 14.92 -18.35
CA ALA A 148 5.43 14.58 -17.21
C ALA A 148 5.13 15.45 -15.98
N ARG A 149 4.92 16.76 -16.17
CA ARG A 149 4.52 17.68 -15.10
C ARG A 149 3.14 17.34 -14.55
N GLU A 150 2.16 17.10 -15.41
CA GLU A 150 0.80 16.70 -15.00
C GLU A 150 0.82 15.40 -14.19
N GLN A 151 1.58 14.40 -14.63
CA GLN A 151 1.74 13.13 -13.90
C GLN A 151 2.38 13.33 -12.53
N SER A 152 3.46 14.13 -12.45
CA SER A 152 4.12 14.45 -11.17
C SER A 152 3.20 15.16 -10.19
N MET A 153 2.38 16.12 -10.67
CA MET A 153 1.37 16.79 -9.86
C MET A 153 0.30 15.80 -9.37
N GLY A 154 -0.16 14.88 -10.21
CA GLY A 154 -1.13 13.84 -9.85
C GLY A 154 -0.61 12.92 -8.74
N ILE A 155 0.64 12.46 -8.86
CA ILE A 155 1.30 11.62 -7.84
C ILE A 155 1.41 12.38 -6.51
N THR A 156 1.85 13.64 -6.56
CA THR A 156 2.00 14.49 -5.37
C THR A 156 0.66 14.71 -4.68
N LYS A 157 -0.40 14.99 -5.45
CA LYS A 157 -1.76 15.15 -4.92
C LYS A 157 -2.24 13.88 -4.24
N TRP A 158 -2.15 12.74 -4.91
CA TRP A 158 -2.53 11.44 -4.35
C TRP A 158 -1.77 11.14 -3.05
N HIS A 159 -0.46 11.44 -3.02
CA HIS A 159 0.36 11.23 -1.84
C HIS A 159 -0.10 12.10 -0.67
N ASN A 160 -0.37 13.39 -0.91
CA ASN A 160 -0.85 14.32 0.11
C ASN A 160 -2.21 13.89 0.67
N ASP A 161 -3.15 13.49 -0.20
CA ASP A 161 -4.46 12.98 0.21
C ASP A 161 -4.33 11.72 1.08
N ARG A 162 -3.43 10.81 0.69
CA ARG A 162 -3.16 9.59 1.46
C ARG A 162 -2.53 9.89 2.81
N MET A 163 -1.58 10.83 2.88
CA MET A 163 -0.96 11.25 4.14
C MET A 163 -1.94 11.96 5.06
N ALA A 164 -2.85 12.78 4.51
CA ALA A 164 -3.93 13.41 5.28
C ALA A 164 -4.83 12.35 5.94
N GLN A 165 -5.23 11.30 5.19
CA GLN A 165 -6.00 10.19 5.74
C GLN A 165 -5.27 9.46 6.87
N ILE A 166 -3.99 9.14 6.67
CA ILE A 166 -3.16 8.47 7.69
C ILE A 166 -3.04 9.34 8.95
N ASN A 167 -2.82 10.64 8.78
CA ASN A 167 -2.72 11.58 9.90
C ASN A 167 -4.03 11.71 10.67
N LEU A 168 -5.17 11.78 9.98
CA LEU A 168 -6.49 11.78 10.61
C LEU A 168 -6.73 10.49 11.40
N LYS A 169 -6.41 9.33 10.81
CA LYS A 169 -6.51 8.04 11.52
C LYS A 169 -5.62 8.02 12.76
N GLY A 170 -4.35 8.39 12.63
CA GLY A 170 -3.42 8.45 13.76
C GLY A 170 -3.85 9.45 14.84
N ALA A 171 -4.48 10.57 14.47
CA ALA A 171 -5.04 11.51 15.44
C ALA A 171 -6.22 10.92 16.21
N ASN A 172 -7.12 10.22 15.52
CA ASN A 172 -8.24 9.50 16.15
C ASN A 172 -7.75 8.40 17.08
N ASP A 173 -6.80 7.57 16.63
CA ASP A 173 -6.23 6.49 17.45
C ASP A 173 -5.58 7.05 18.72
N ARG A 174 -4.79 8.14 18.60
CA ARG A 174 -4.22 8.83 19.78
C ARG A 174 -5.28 9.43 20.69
N SER A 175 -6.36 9.97 20.14
CA SER A 175 -7.48 10.49 20.93
C SER A 175 -8.17 9.37 21.71
N GLN A 176 -8.40 8.21 21.09
CA GLN A 176 -8.99 7.05 21.76
C GLN A 176 -8.10 6.54 22.90
N ILE A 177 -6.80 6.40 22.66
CA ILE A 177 -5.83 6.02 23.71
C ILE A 177 -5.88 7.02 24.86
N ARG A 178 -5.85 8.33 24.58
CA ARG A 178 -5.96 9.36 25.63
C ARG A 178 -7.24 9.26 26.43
N GLN A 179 -8.39 9.04 25.77
CA GLN A 179 -9.67 8.87 26.46
C GLN A 179 -9.69 7.63 27.35
N GLN A 180 -9.14 6.50 26.87
CA GLN A 180 -8.98 5.28 27.66
C GLN A 180 -8.10 5.52 28.88
N THR A 181 -6.92 6.14 28.70
CA THR A 181 -6.01 6.47 29.80
C THR A 181 -6.67 7.42 30.81
N LEU A 182 -7.41 8.43 30.37
CA LEU A 182 -8.13 9.34 31.28
C LEU A 182 -9.21 8.61 32.09
N SER A 183 -9.95 7.69 31.47
CA SER A 183 -10.93 6.86 32.15
C SER A 183 -10.27 5.95 33.20
N GLU A 184 -9.16 5.30 32.85
CA GLU A 184 -8.40 4.44 33.75
C GLU A 184 -7.82 5.23 34.94
N VAL A 185 -7.22 6.39 34.68
CA VAL A 185 -6.70 7.28 35.73
C VAL A 185 -7.81 7.72 36.69
N SER A 186 -9.00 8.07 36.17
CA SER A 186 -10.16 8.42 37.00
C SER A 186 -10.60 7.25 37.90
N GLN A 187 -10.60 6.03 37.38
CA GLN A 187 -10.91 4.82 38.16
C GLN A 187 -9.87 4.58 39.26
N ILE A 188 -8.58 4.73 38.97
CA ILE A 188 -7.49 4.59 39.96
C ILE A 188 -7.67 5.61 41.09
N TYR A 189 -7.95 6.87 40.77
CA TYR A 189 -8.17 7.90 41.80
C TYR A 189 -9.40 7.61 42.66
N SER A 190 -10.51 7.18 42.04
CA SER A 190 -11.73 6.82 42.79
C SER A 190 -11.50 5.64 43.74
N ASN A 191 -10.82 4.60 43.27
CA ASN A 191 -10.50 3.43 44.08
C ASN A 191 -9.53 3.80 45.22
N THR A 192 -8.51 4.62 44.94
CA THR A 192 -7.55 5.09 45.94
C THR A 192 -8.25 5.91 47.04
N TRP A 193 -9.15 6.82 46.66
CA TRP A 193 -9.92 7.61 47.61
C TRP A 193 -10.81 6.74 48.50
N LYS A 194 -11.53 5.76 47.91
CA LYS A 194 -12.33 4.80 48.67
C LYS A 194 -11.49 4.00 49.66
N SER A 195 -10.36 3.44 49.22
CA SER A 195 -9.46 2.67 50.10
C SER A 195 -8.85 3.53 51.21
N THR A 196 -8.56 4.81 50.95
CA THR A 196 -8.07 5.74 51.98
C THR A 196 -9.16 6.00 53.02
N GLN A 197 -10.39 6.31 52.59
CA GLN A 197 -11.53 6.50 53.49
C GLN A 197 -11.81 5.26 54.34
N GLU A 198 -11.83 4.06 53.74
CA GLU A 198 -11.99 2.80 54.47
C GLU A 198 -10.86 2.55 55.49
N THR A 199 -9.65 3.01 55.19
CA THR A 199 -8.49 2.89 56.09
C THR A 199 -8.60 3.88 57.24
N ASP A 200 -8.92 5.13 56.97
CA ASP A 200 -9.12 6.18 57.98
C ASP A 200 -10.26 5.81 58.94
N ASP A 201 -11.38 5.30 58.41
CA ASP A 201 -12.50 4.80 59.20
C ASP A 201 -12.09 3.63 60.11
N ARG A 202 -11.23 2.72 59.62
CA ARG A 202 -10.68 1.60 60.41
C ARG A 202 -9.73 2.10 61.50
N ILE A 203 -8.85 3.05 61.19
CA ILE A 203 -7.92 3.64 62.16
C ILE A 203 -8.71 4.38 63.23
N GLN A 204 -9.64 5.25 62.85
CA GLN A 204 -10.47 5.99 63.79
C GLN A 204 -11.28 5.05 64.67
N ARG A 205 -11.89 4.00 64.10
CA ARG A 205 -12.57 2.95 64.89
C ARG A 205 -11.62 2.31 65.90
N ARG A 206 -10.42 1.89 65.48
CA ARG A 206 -9.41 1.30 66.37
C ARG A 206 -8.94 2.26 67.46
N THR A 207 -8.81 3.55 67.15
CA THR A 207 -8.46 4.58 68.15
C THR A 207 -9.57 4.75 69.18
N LEU A 208 -10.84 4.80 68.75
CA LEU A 208 -11.99 4.87 69.67
C LEU A 208 -12.13 3.60 70.52
N GLU A 209 -11.91 2.44 69.93
CA GLU A 209 -11.87 1.13 70.62
C GLU A 209 -10.77 1.09 71.69
N GLY A 210 -9.57 1.59 71.37
CA GLY A 210 -8.46 1.68 72.31
C GLY A 210 -8.71 2.65 73.46
N ILE A 211 -9.28 3.84 73.19
CA ILE A 211 -9.62 4.83 74.23
C ILE A 211 -10.77 4.34 75.12
N GLY A 212 -11.78 3.70 74.52
CA GLY A 212 -12.95 3.19 75.23
C GLY A 212 -12.76 1.81 75.85
N GLU A 213 -11.58 1.20 75.69
CA GLU A 213 -11.25 -0.14 76.15
C GLU A 213 -12.30 -1.21 75.73
N TYR A 214 -12.82 -1.11 74.50
CA TYR A 214 -13.72 -2.12 73.92
C TYR A 214 -13.27 -2.56 72.52
N ASN A 215 -13.62 -3.79 72.13
CA ASN A 215 -13.58 -4.31 70.77
C ASN A 215 -15.01 -4.37 70.20
N THR A 216 -15.16 -4.14 68.89
CA THR A 216 -16.44 -4.31 68.19
C THR A 216 -16.53 -5.68 67.52
N TYR A 217 -17.63 -6.37 67.75
CA TYR A 217 -17.93 -7.70 67.21
C TYR A 217 -19.18 -7.66 66.35
N LYS A 218 -19.28 -8.56 65.38
CA LYS A 218 -20.46 -8.72 64.53
C LYS A 218 -21.39 -9.79 65.12
N ASP A 219 -22.62 -9.42 65.47
CA ASP A 219 -23.67 -10.41 65.78
C ASP A 219 -24.36 -10.88 64.49
N PRO A 220 -24.17 -12.15 64.07
CA PRO A 220 -24.76 -12.66 62.84
C PRO A 220 -26.29 -12.74 62.88
N ALA A 221 -26.92 -12.73 64.06
CA ALA A 221 -28.37 -12.88 64.19
C ALA A 221 -29.12 -11.56 64.41
N SER A 222 -28.45 -10.46 64.77
CA SER A 222 -29.06 -9.11 64.82
C SER A 222 -28.49 -8.14 63.78
N ASN A 223 -27.43 -8.54 63.06
CA ASN A 223 -26.67 -7.73 62.09
C ASN A 223 -26.24 -6.36 62.65
N THR A 224 -26.18 -6.23 63.97
CA THR A 224 -25.83 -5.00 64.70
C THR A 224 -24.47 -5.18 65.36
N PRO A 225 -23.58 -4.16 65.34
CA PRO A 225 -22.29 -4.26 66.02
C PRO A 225 -22.47 -4.29 67.55
N VAL A 226 -21.79 -5.22 68.20
CA VAL A 226 -21.77 -5.39 69.65
C VAL A 226 -20.41 -4.96 70.18
N ARG A 227 -20.38 -4.14 71.24
CA ARG A 227 -19.14 -3.72 71.90
C ARG A 227 -18.93 -4.55 73.14
N ALA A 228 -17.74 -5.11 73.31
CA ALA A 228 -17.34 -5.84 74.52
C ALA A 228 -15.93 -5.39 74.93
N THR A 229 -15.60 -5.54 76.21
CA THR A 229 -14.30 -5.10 76.75
C THR A 229 -13.11 -5.71 75.97
N ILE A 230 -12.04 -4.93 75.79
CA ILE A 230 -10.78 -5.44 75.20
C ILE A 230 -10.07 -6.48 76.08
N HIS A 231 -10.42 -6.51 77.37
CA HIS A 231 -9.74 -7.35 78.35
C HIS A 231 -10.13 -8.82 78.27
N ASN A 232 -11.08 -9.17 77.40
CA ASN A 232 -11.57 -10.52 77.22
C ASN A 232 -11.46 -10.93 75.75
N ASP A 233 -10.88 -12.10 75.49
CA ASP A 233 -10.67 -12.58 74.10
C ASP A 233 -11.94 -13.14 73.44
N TYR A 234 -12.90 -13.67 74.24
CA TYR A 234 -14.08 -14.37 73.73
C TYR A 234 -15.38 -13.66 74.10
N VAL A 235 -16.25 -13.46 73.09
CA VAL A 235 -17.58 -12.86 73.27
C VAL A 235 -18.64 -13.81 72.72
N TRP A 236 -19.61 -14.14 73.57
CA TRP A 236 -20.68 -15.07 73.28
C TRP A 236 -22.03 -14.37 73.41
N ARG A 237 -22.92 -14.59 72.43
CA ARG A 237 -24.34 -14.29 72.58
C ARG A 237 -25.05 -15.55 73.06
N VAL A 238 -25.76 -15.46 74.18
CA VAL A 238 -26.54 -16.58 74.74
C VAL A 238 -28.00 -16.55 74.24
N GLY A 239 -28.69 -17.68 74.31
CA GLY A 239 -30.04 -17.86 73.72
C GLY A 239 -31.12 -16.91 74.25
N ASP A 240 -30.90 -16.26 75.39
CA ASP A 240 -31.77 -15.23 75.96
C ASP A 240 -31.49 -13.80 75.43
N GLY A 241 -30.53 -13.66 74.51
CA GLY A 241 -30.15 -12.40 73.88
C GLY A 241 -29.09 -11.60 74.62
N ARG A 242 -28.60 -12.07 75.79
CA ARG A 242 -27.50 -11.41 76.51
C ARG A 242 -26.14 -11.70 75.87
N TYR A 243 -25.18 -10.84 76.16
CA TYR A 243 -23.79 -10.99 75.75
C TYR A 243 -22.90 -11.28 76.96
N ILE A 244 -22.03 -12.28 76.83
CA ILE A 244 -21.07 -12.68 77.85
C ILE A 244 -19.68 -12.55 77.26
N SER A 245 -18.78 -11.90 78.00
CA SER A 245 -17.39 -11.66 77.60
C SER A 245 -16.46 -12.36 78.60
N THR A 246 -15.51 -13.15 78.11
CA THR A 246 -14.64 -14.00 78.94
C THR A 246 -13.30 -14.31 78.27
N ASP A 247 -12.27 -14.55 79.08
CA ASP A 247 -10.96 -15.07 78.63
C ASP A 247 -10.86 -16.59 78.63
N ASN A 248 -11.87 -17.30 79.16
CA ASN A 248 -11.76 -18.74 79.29
C ASN A 248 -12.00 -19.41 77.92
N PRO A 249 -10.99 -20.04 77.31
CA PRO A 249 -11.14 -20.68 75.99
C PRO A 249 -12.06 -21.91 76.03
N ASN A 250 -12.32 -22.46 77.22
CA ASN A 250 -13.20 -23.60 77.43
C ASN A 250 -14.63 -23.18 77.83
N TYR A 251 -14.93 -21.88 77.86
CA TYR A 251 -16.26 -21.40 78.18
C TYR A 251 -17.18 -21.49 76.94
N ALA A 252 -18.09 -22.46 76.96
CA ALA A 252 -19.10 -22.65 75.93
C ALA A 252 -20.50 -22.64 76.58
N PRO A 253 -21.22 -21.49 76.55
CA PRO A 253 -22.53 -21.42 77.15
C PRO A 253 -23.56 -22.22 76.33
N VAL A 254 -24.54 -22.83 77.02
CA VAL A 254 -25.60 -23.63 76.38
C VAL A 254 -26.41 -22.73 75.44
N ASN A 255 -26.53 -23.13 74.17
CA ASN A 255 -27.13 -22.35 73.07
C ASN A 255 -26.45 -20.99 72.79
N GLY A 256 -25.13 -20.91 73.01
CA GLY A 256 -24.33 -19.73 72.70
C GLY A 256 -23.78 -19.70 71.27
N VAL A 257 -23.71 -18.51 70.67
CA VAL A 257 -22.99 -18.25 69.41
C VAL A 257 -21.82 -17.32 69.69
N GLN A 258 -20.61 -17.73 69.32
CA GLN A 258 -19.43 -16.88 69.43
C GLN A 258 -19.49 -15.78 68.37
N LEU A 259 -19.18 -14.55 68.77
CA LEU A 259 -19.14 -13.42 67.86
C LEU A 259 -17.76 -13.27 67.23
N GLU A 260 -17.72 -12.95 65.94
CA GLU A 260 -16.47 -12.64 65.23
C GLU A 260 -16.13 -11.16 65.40
N ARG A 261 -14.87 -10.88 65.76
CA ARG A 261 -14.38 -9.51 65.86
C ARG A 261 -14.34 -8.87 64.48
N LEU A 262 -14.83 -7.64 64.37
CA LEU A 262 -14.68 -6.89 63.13
C LEU A 262 -13.20 -6.46 62.94
N PRO A 263 -12.60 -6.68 61.76
CA PRO A 263 -11.18 -6.37 61.51
C PRO A 263 -10.84 -4.87 61.54
#